data_AF-A0A2J8NM99-F1
#
_entry.id   AF-A0A2J8NM99-F1
#
_cell.length_a   1.000
_cell.length_b   1.000
_cell.length_c   1.000
_cell.angle_alpha   90.00
_cell.angle_beta   90.00
_cell.angle_gamma   90.00
#
_symmetry.space_group_name_H-M   'P 1'
#
loop_
_entity.id
_entity.type
_entity.pdbx_description
1 polymer ?
#
loop_
_entity_poly.entity_id
_entity_poly.type
_entity_poly.pdbx_seq_one_letter_code
_entity_poly.pdbx_strand_id
1 'polypeptide(L)'
;MNSAFLHLGQNNFAEAHRFFTEILRMDPTNAVANNNAAVCLLYLGKLKDSLRQLEAMVQQDPRHYLHESVLFNLTTMYELESSRSMQKKQALLEAVAGKEGDSFNTQCLKLA
;
A
#
# COMPACT_ATOMS: atom_id res chain seq x y z
N MET A 1 3.41 17.14 6.00
CA MET A 1 3.68 15.78 6.54
C MET A 1 3.41 15.69 8.04
N ASN A 2 3.94 16.59 8.89
CA ASN A 2 3.73 16.54 10.36
C ASN A 2 2.26 16.53 10.80
N SER A 3 1.40 17.37 10.20
CA SER A 3 -0.04 17.38 10.52
C SER A 3 -0.73 16.05 10.18
N ALA A 4 -0.36 15.42 9.07
CA ALA A 4 -0.93 14.13 8.66
C ALA A 4 -0.61 13.03 9.70
N PHE A 5 0.64 12.96 10.16
CA PHE A 5 1.05 12.02 11.21
C PHE A 5 0.43 12.31 12.57
N LEU A 6 0.22 13.60 12.92
CA LEU A 6 -0.49 13.97 14.13
C LEU A 6 -1.92 13.42 14.12
N HIS A 7 -2.66 13.64 13.04
CA HIS A 7 -4.02 13.11 12.91
C HIS A 7 -4.04 11.57 12.89
N LEU A 8 -3.05 10.95 12.25
CA LEU A 8 -2.90 9.49 12.24
C LEU A 8 -2.70 8.94 13.67
N GLY A 9 -1.83 9.57 14.48
CA GLY A 9 -1.61 9.20 15.88
C GLY A 9 -2.82 9.44 16.79
N GLN A 10 -3.75 10.31 16.38
CA GLN A 10 -5.02 10.57 17.09
C GLN A 10 -6.17 9.67 16.64
N ASN A 11 -5.93 8.70 15.75
CA ASN A 11 -6.96 7.90 15.08
C ASN A 11 -7.95 8.73 14.23
N ASN A 12 -7.57 9.97 13.87
CA ASN A 12 -8.34 10.85 13.01
C ASN A 12 -8.04 10.54 11.53
N PHE A 13 -8.36 9.31 11.11
CA PHE A 13 -7.96 8.77 9.80
C PHE A 13 -8.52 9.55 8.61
N ALA A 14 -9.70 10.17 8.74
CA ALA A 14 -10.29 11.01 7.69
C ALA A 14 -9.44 12.26 7.41
N GLU A 15 -9.02 12.98 8.45
CA GLU A 15 -8.17 14.16 8.30
C GLU A 15 -6.74 13.78 7.90
N ALA A 16 -6.19 12.70 8.47
CA ALA A 16 -4.91 12.17 8.05
C ALA A 16 -4.89 11.87 6.55
N HIS A 17 -5.92 11.17 6.05
CA HIS A 17 -6.10 10.90 4.63
C HIS A 17 -6.16 12.17 3.79
N ARG A 18 -6.92 13.20 4.23
CA ARG A 18 -7.00 14.49 3.54
C ARG A 18 -5.62 15.13 3.39
N PHE A 19 -4.85 15.21 4.47
CA PHE A 19 -3.50 15.78 4.44
C PHE A 19 -2.54 14.97 3.58
N PHE A 20 -2.57 13.63 3.62
CA PHE A 20 -1.74 12.81 2.72
C PHE A 20 -2.14 12.99 1.26
N THR A 21 -3.44 13.12 0.97
CA THR A 21 -3.92 13.41 -0.38
C THR A 21 -3.44 14.77 -0.87
N GLU A 22 -3.42 15.80 -0.02
CA GLU A 22 -2.86 17.11 -0.37
C GLU A 22 -1.36 17.03 -0.68
N ILE A 23 -0.60 16.25 0.10
CA ILE A 23 0.81 15.98 -0.19
C ILE A 23 0.96 15.34 -1.57
N LEU A 24 0.13 14.33 -1.88
CA LEU A 24 0.17 13.65 -3.19
C LEU A 24 -0.25 14.53 -4.36
N ARG A 25 -1.04 15.59 -4.14
CA ARG A 25 -1.33 16.59 -5.18
C ARG A 25 -0.12 17.45 -5.51
N MET A 26 0.78 17.66 -4.55
CA MET A 26 2.01 18.43 -4.74
C MET A 26 3.17 17.56 -5.23
N ASP A 27 3.25 16.33 -4.70
CA ASP A 27 4.25 15.32 -5.06
C ASP A 27 3.55 13.96 -5.26
N PRO A 28 3.07 13.69 -6.49
CA PRO A 28 2.40 12.42 -6.81
C PRO A 28 3.30 11.19 -6.64
N THR A 29 4.62 11.40 -6.63
CA THR A 29 5.62 10.33 -6.54
C THR A 29 5.98 9.96 -5.10
N ASN A 30 5.35 10.60 -4.11
CA ASN A 30 5.66 10.38 -2.70
C ASN A 30 5.15 9.03 -2.18
N ALA A 31 6.01 8.00 -2.25
CA ALA A 31 5.69 6.64 -1.80
C ALA A 31 5.19 6.59 -0.35
N VAL A 32 5.80 7.38 0.53
CA VAL A 32 5.46 7.44 1.96
C VAL A 32 4.05 8.02 2.16
N ALA A 33 3.72 9.14 1.50
CA ALA A 33 2.40 9.74 1.61
C ALA A 33 1.33 8.84 0.98
N ASN A 34 1.65 8.17 -0.14
CA ASN A 34 0.74 7.25 -0.80
C ASN A 34 0.42 6.04 0.10
N ASN A 35 1.46 5.44 0.68
CA ASN A 35 1.30 4.32 1.60
C ASN A 35 0.47 4.69 2.84
N ASN A 36 0.74 5.84 3.45
CA ASN A 36 -0.03 6.29 4.61
C ASN A 36 -1.48 6.67 4.26
N ALA A 37 -1.73 7.28 3.09
CA ALA A 37 -3.09 7.51 2.62
C ALA A 37 -3.86 6.19 2.44
N ALA A 38 -3.24 5.17 1.85
CA ALA A 38 -3.85 3.84 1.74
C ALA A 38 -4.15 3.25 3.13
N VAL A 39 -3.20 3.30 4.08
CA VAL A 39 -3.44 2.87 5.46
C VAL A 39 -4.62 3.61 6.10
N CYS A 40 -4.77 4.93 5.87
CA CYS A 40 -5.95 5.65 6.33
C CYS A 40 -7.25 5.11 5.70
N LEU A 41 -7.26 4.78 4.39
CA LEU A 41 -8.41 4.17 3.74
C LEU A 41 -8.78 2.82 4.37
N LEU A 42 -7.78 2.00 4.70
CA LEU A 42 -8.00 0.75 5.42
C LEU A 42 -8.71 0.97 6.76
N TYR A 43 -8.20 1.88 7.59
CA TYR A 43 -8.81 2.19 8.90
C TYR A 43 -10.20 2.84 8.79
N LEU A 44 -10.51 3.48 7.65
CA LEU A 44 -11.85 3.99 7.34
C LEU A 44 -12.79 2.91 6.80
N GLY A 45 -12.39 1.64 6.77
CA GLY A 45 -13.18 0.52 6.24
C GLY A 45 -13.24 0.46 4.71
N LYS A 46 -12.44 1.28 4.02
CA LYS A 46 -12.39 1.36 2.55
C LYS A 46 -11.29 0.45 1.98
N LEU A 47 -11.34 -0.83 2.34
CA LEU A 47 -10.32 -1.83 1.99
C LEU A 47 -10.02 -1.87 0.48
N LYS A 48 -11.06 -1.86 -0.37
CA LYS A 48 -10.90 -1.92 -1.83
C LYS A 48 -10.23 -0.67 -2.41
N ASP A 49 -10.48 0.50 -1.83
CA ASP A 49 -9.85 1.74 -2.27
C ASP A 49 -8.38 1.76 -1.87
N SER A 50 -8.08 1.31 -0.65
CA SER A 50 -6.72 1.12 -0.16
C SER A 50 -5.89 0.21 -1.05
N LEU A 51 -6.44 -0.98 -1.39
CA LEU A 51 -5.79 -1.94 -2.29
C LEU A 51 -5.53 -1.32 -3.67
N ARG A 52 -6.56 -0.75 -4.30
CA ARG A 52 -6.40 -0.12 -5.62
C ARG A 52 -5.31 0.96 -5.63
N GLN A 53 -5.23 1.75 -4.57
CA GLN A 53 -4.24 2.83 -4.48
C GLN A 53 -2.81 2.29 -4.40
N LEU A 54 -2.54 1.31 -3.54
CA LEU A 54 -1.21 0.70 -3.43
C LEU A 54 -0.84 -0.12 -4.67
N GLU A 55 -1.78 -0.88 -5.22
CA GLU A 55 -1.59 -1.63 -6.47
C GLU A 55 -1.21 -0.69 -7.62
N ALA A 56 -1.94 0.43 -7.77
CA ALA A 56 -1.65 1.40 -8.83
C ALA A 56 -0.26 2.03 -8.66
N MET A 57 0.13 2.39 -7.43
CA MET A 57 1.47 2.91 -7.15
C MET A 57 2.55 1.89 -7.53
N VAL A 58 2.43 0.65 -7.06
CA VAL A 58 3.41 -0.41 -7.36
C VAL A 58 3.44 -0.74 -8.85
N GLN A 59 2.31 -0.71 -9.55
CA GLN A 59 2.27 -0.98 -11.00
C GLN A 59 3.00 0.09 -11.83
N GLN A 60 3.08 1.35 -11.36
CA GLN A 60 3.77 2.42 -12.07
C GLN A 60 5.27 2.19 -12.14
N ASP A 61 5.90 1.92 -11.01
CA ASP A 61 7.31 1.52 -10.95
C ASP A 61 7.52 0.58 -9.75
N PRO A 62 7.44 -0.74 -9.97
CA PRO A 62 7.60 -1.70 -8.89
C PRO A 62 8.93 -1.54 -8.17
N ARG A 63 10.02 -1.22 -8.89
CA ARG A 63 11.36 -1.15 -8.31
C ARG A 63 11.51 0.06 -7.39
N HIS A 64 10.81 1.14 -7.73
CA HIS A 64 10.83 2.37 -6.95
C HIS A 64 9.82 2.39 -5.81
N TYR A 65 8.71 1.65 -5.90
CA TYR A 65 7.62 1.75 -4.91
C TYR A 65 7.44 0.51 -4.03
N LEU A 66 7.99 -0.63 -4.45
CA LEU A 66 7.89 -1.86 -3.70
C LEU A 66 9.01 -1.89 -2.64
N HIS A 67 8.61 -1.60 -1.41
CA HIS A 67 9.47 -1.73 -0.24
C HIS A 67 8.73 -2.53 0.83
N GLU A 68 9.46 -2.95 1.86
CA GLU A 68 8.94 -3.81 2.93
C GLU A 68 7.61 -3.30 3.53
N SER A 69 7.47 -2.00 3.78
CA SER A 69 6.26 -1.42 4.35
C SER A 69 5.03 -1.49 3.42
N VAL A 70 5.23 -1.26 2.12
CA VAL A 70 4.16 -1.33 1.11
C VAL A 70 3.75 -2.79 0.91
N LEU A 71 4.73 -3.69 0.86
CA LEU A 71 4.50 -5.13 0.74
C LEU A 71 3.73 -5.69 1.94
N PHE A 72 4.13 -5.31 3.15
CA PHE A 72 3.43 -5.68 4.38
C PHE A 72 1.98 -5.21 4.35
N ASN A 73 1.75 -3.93 4.02
CA ASN A 73 0.40 -3.37 3.94
C ASN A 73 -0.49 -4.05 2.89
N LEU A 74 0.04 -4.30 1.68
CA LEU A 74 -0.66 -5.04 0.64
C LEU A 74 -1.01 -6.46 1.10
N THR A 75 -0.06 -7.15 1.73
CA THR A 75 -0.24 -8.51 2.26
C THR A 75 -1.36 -8.56 3.30
N THR A 76 -1.34 -7.65 4.28
CA THR A 76 -2.39 -7.53 5.30
C THR A 76 -3.75 -7.21 4.68
N MET A 77 -3.79 -6.29 3.71
CA MET A 77 -5.06 -5.93 3.05
C MET A 77 -5.64 -7.09 2.24
N TYR A 78 -4.80 -7.87 1.55
CA TYR A 78 -5.25 -9.07 0.83
C TYR A 78 -5.71 -10.19 1.76
N GLU A 79 -5.14 -10.32 2.96
CA GLU A 79 -5.63 -11.27 3.97
C GLU A 79 -6.98 -10.86 4.54
N LEU A 80 -7.22 -9.55 4.68
CA LEU A 80 -8.51 -9.00 5.09
C LEU A 80 -9.57 -9.11 3.98
N GLU A 81 -9.17 -9.09 2.72
CA GLU A 81 -10.07 -9.29 1.59
C GLU A 81 -10.35 -10.81 1.42
N SER A 82 -11.61 -11.24 1.53
CA SER A 82 -12.01 -12.68 1.51
C SER A 82 -11.31 -13.56 0.45
N SER A 83 -11.29 -14.87 0.69
CA SER A 83 -10.59 -15.97 -0.03
C SER A 83 -10.37 -15.91 -1.55
N ARG A 84 -11.17 -15.16 -2.33
CA ARG A 84 -10.86 -14.84 -3.74
C ARG A 84 -9.65 -13.93 -3.95
N SER A 85 -9.15 -13.31 -2.87
CA SER A 85 -8.01 -12.38 -2.92
C SER A 85 -6.65 -13.08 -2.92
N MET A 86 -6.56 -14.33 -2.49
CA MET A 86 -5.29 -15.07 -2.46
C MET A 86 -4.72 -15.29 -3.87
N GLN A 87 -5.56 -15.48 -4.89
CA GLN A 87 -5.11 -15.52 -6.29
C GLN A 87 -4.64 -14.14 -6.81
N LYS A 88 -5.23 -13.04 -6.34
CA LYS A 88 -4.80 -11.67 -6.70
C LYS A 88 -3.49 -11.31 -6.02
N LYS A 89 -3.34 -11.64 -4.73
CA LYS A 89 -2.09 -11.56 -3.98
C LYS A 89 -0.99 -12.30 -4.72
N GLN A 90 -1.22 -13.57 -5.07
CA GLN A 90 -0.26 -14.37 -5.82
C GLN A 90 0.08 -13.76 -7.18
N ALA A 91 -0.91 -13.34 -7.97
CA ALA A 91 -0.69 -12.75 -9.29
C ALA A 91 0.04 -11.40 -9.23
N LEU A 92 -0.26 -10.54 -8.24
CA LEU A 92 0.48 -9.28 -8.06
C LEU A 92 1.93 -9.58 -7.69
N LEU A 93 2.16 -10.50 -6.75
CA LEU A 93 3.49 -10.87 -6.30
C LEU A 93 4.30 -11.52 -7.43
N GLU A 94 3.70 -12.37 -8.24
CA GLU A 94 4.31 -12.95 -9.45
C GLU A 94 4.59 -11.89 -10.53
N ALA A 95 3.67 -10.96 -10.76
CA ALA A 95 3.86 -9.87 -11.72
C ALA A 95 4.98 -8.90 -11.29
N VAL A 96 5.16 -8.74 -9.98
CA VAL A 96 6.22 -7.93 -9.40
C VAL A 96 7.56 -8.69 -9.43
N ALA A 97 7.58 -9.96 -9.06
CA ALA A 97 8.76 -10.82 -9.13
C ALA A 97 9.22 -11.07 -10.59
N GLY A 98 8.29 -11.17 -11.55
CA GLY A 98 8.62 -11.34 -12.97
C GLY A 98 9.21 -10.08 -13.63
N LYS A 99 9.08 -8.90 -13.00
CA LYS A 99 9.67 -7.64 -13.48
C LYS A 99 11.01 -7.30 -12.81
N GLU A 100 11.31 -7.92 -11.67
CA GLU A 100 12.57 -7.78 -10.94
C GLU A 100 13.34 -9.11 -10.99
N GLY A 101 14.26 -9.25 -11.95
CA GLY A 101 15.16 -10.40 -11.96
C GLY A 101 15.87 -10.60 -10.61
N ASP A 102 15.87 -11.84 -10.13
CA ASP A 102 16.64 -12.48 -9.05
C ASP A 102 16.86 -11.76 -7.70
N SER A 103 16.40 -10.53 -7.50
CA SER A 103 16.74 -9.71 -6.33
C SER A 103 15.62 -9.56 -5.29
N PHE A 104 14.42 -10.11 -5.55
CA PHE A 104 13.28 -9.99 -4.65
C PHE A 104 13.24 -11.13 -3.61
N ASN A 105 13.42 -10.81 -2.34
CA ASN A 105 13.34 -11.79 -1.25
C ASN A 105 11.88 -12.16 -0.95
N THR A 106 11.44 -13.28 -1.49
CA THR A 106 10.10 -13.86 -1.29
C THR A 106 9.84 -14.36 0.14
N GLN A 107 10.84 -14.37 1.04
CA GLN A 107 10.66 -14.76 2.44
C GLN A 107 9.81 -13.75 3.24
N CYS A 108 9.68 -12.51 2.76
CA CYS A 108 8.79 -11.51 3.34
C CYS A 108 7.30 -11.86 3.18
N LEU A 109 6.98 -12.79 2.27
CA LEU A 109 5.61 -13.10 1.87
C LEU A 109 4.89 -14.05 2.82
N LYS A 110 5.58 -14.62 3.83
CA LYS A 110 5.09 -15.63 4.79
C LYS A 110 3.75 -16.24 4.36
N LEU A 111 3.82 -17.03 3.30
CA LEU A 111 2.74 -17.91 2.88
C LEU A 111 2.70 -19.03 3.93
N ALA A 112 1.88 -18.86 4.95
CA ALA A 112 1.50 -19.89 5.90
C ALA A 112 -0.02 -20.09 5.80
#